data_AF-A0A6G8IDH9-F1
#
_entry.id   AF-A0A6G8IDH9-F1
#
_cell.length_a   1.000
_cell.length_b   1.000
_cell.length_c   1.000
_cell.angle_alpha   90.00
_cell.angle_beta   90.00
_cell.angle_gamma   90.00
#
_symmetry.space_group_name_H-M   'P 1'
#
loop_
_entity.id
_entity.type
_entity.pdbx_description
1 polymer ?
#
loop_
_entity_poly.entity_id
_entity_poly.type
_entity_poly.pdbx_seq_one_letter_code
_entity_poly.pdbx_strand_id
1 'polypeptide(L)'
;MRFGSALMGASWLTAVFCGLVGAPAPAAAQVTYNCLNASGQRYLSYSPCPASRPPGLIYYGPQAPAPRPSVPVPVARADEELTYMSPRCASMREGIRTAPARGVDHRTQSELLRNYQAECAQEQAEARSQLRAEQQAKRREQQDAKRQANADKQLAAADHEKLMSQCAEMRGAIRQRRARTGMTEGELRDLALFEQRYEARCSAPR
;
A
#
# COMPACT_ATOMS: atom_id res chain seq x y z
N MET A 1 19.53 -56.23 -50.69
CA MET A 1 20.40 -56.02 -49.52
C MET A 1 19.78 -56.75 -48.33
N ARG A 2 20.63 -57.34 -47.49
CA ARG A 2 20.33 -58.39 -46.51
C ARG A 2 19.75 -57.85 -45.19
N PHE A 3 19.06 -58.76 -44.50
CA PHE A 3 18.55 -58.77 -43.11
C PHE A 3 19.44 -58.11 -42.04
N GLY A 4 18.81 -57.69 -40.92
CA GLY A 4 19.51 -57.54 -39.64
C GLY A 4 18.68 -56.89 -38.52
N SER A 5 18.15 -57.72 -37.62
CA SER A 5 17.39 -57.36 -36.42
C SER A 5 18.30 -57.08 -35.20
N ALA A 6 17.72 -56.36 -34.22
CA ALA A 6 17.94 -56.42 -32.76
C ALA A 6 19.22 -55.87 -32.12
N LEU A 7 19.03 -55.15 -30.99
CA LEU A 7 19.62 -55.32 -29.64
C LEU A 7 19.14 -54.10 -28.78
N MET A 8 18.20 -54.28 -27.85
CA MET A 8 18.39 -54.60 -26.42
C MET A 8 19.38 -53.68 -25.67
N GLY A 9 18.84 -52.99 -24.65
CA GLY A 9 19.61 -52.27 -23.62
C GLY A 9 18.69 -51.71 -22.53
N ALA A 10 18.40 -52.53 -21.52
CA ALA A 10 17.68 -52.15 -20.29
C ALA A 10 18.67 -51.70 -19.20
N SER A 11 18.33 -50.69 -18.39
CA SER A 11 18.55 -50.72 -16.91
C SER A 11 18.05 -49.46 -16.17
N TRP A 12 16.97 -49.66 -15.42
CA TRP A 12 16.66 -49.27 -14.04
C TRP A 12 17.59 -48.30 -13.29
N LEU A 13 16.99 -47.30 -12.60
CA LEU A 13 17.29 -46.96 -11.19
C LEU A 13 16.16 -46.12 -10.58
N THR A 14 15.44 -46.75 -9.65
CA THR A 14 14.42 -46.20 -8.74
C THR A 14 15.06 -45.43 -7.59
N ALA A 15 14.55 -44.23 -7.27
CA ALA A 15 14.87 -43.52 -6.02
C ALA A 15 13.62 -43.41 -5.13
N VAL A 16 13.71 -44.06 -3.97
CA VAL A 16 12.73 -44.15 -2.89
C VAL A 16 12.67 -42.81 -2.13
N PHE A 17 11.51 -42.16 -2.10
CA PHE A 17 11.25 -41.00 -1.23
C PHE A 17 10.71 -41.51 0.11
N CYS A 18 11.55 -41.44 1.14
CA CYS A 18 11.22 -41.83 2.51
C CYS A 18 10.39 -40.72 3.18
N GLY A 19 9.16 -41.04 3.59
CA GLY A 19 8.26 -40.15 4.32
C GLY A 19 8.66 -40.01 5.79
N LEU A 20 8.81 -38.77 6.26
CA LEU A 20 8.89 -38.44 7.68
C LEU A 20 7.48 -38.22 8.22
N VAL A 21 6.95 -39.24 8.91
CA VAL A 21 5.72 -39.18 9.70
C VAL A 21 6.07 -38.55 11.06
N GLY A 22 5.63 -37.31 11.28
CA GLY A 22 5.71 -36.66 12.59
C GLY A 22 4.64 -37.22 13.53
N ALA A 23 5.07 -37.83 14.63
CA ALA A 23 4.19 -38.29 15.70
C ALA A 23 3.54 -37.11 16.45
N PRO A 24 2.23 -37.14 16.76
CA PRO A 24 1.62 -36.15 17.65
C PRO A 24 2.00 -36.44 19.10
N ALA A 25 2.66 -35.49 19.77
CA ALA A 25 2.88 -35.56 21.21
C ALA A 25 1.55 -35.47 21.97
N PRO A 26 1.35 -36.23 23.06
CA PRO A 26 0.16 -36.12 23.88
C PRO A 26 0.13 -34.76 24.57
N ALA A 27 -0.97 -34.03 24.40
CA ALA A 27 -1.25 -32.81 25.12
C ALA A 27 -1.35 -33.14 26.63
N ALA A 28 -0.31 -32.82 27.39
CA ALA A 28 -0.37 -32.83 28.83
C ALA A 28 -1.47 -31.85 29.26
N ALA A 29 -2.56 -32.36 29.83
CA ALA A 29 -3.58 -31.54 30.47
C ALA A 29 -2.90 -30.71 31.55
N GLN A 30 -2.72 -29.40 31.29
CA GLN A 30 -2.11 -28.48 32.23
C GLN A 30 -3.11 -28.23 33.36
N VAL A 31 -3.06 -29.06 34.40
CA VAL A 31 -3.89 -28.88 35.59
C VAL A 31 -3.51 -27.56 36.23
N THR A 32 -4.40 -26.58 36.09
CA THR A 32 -4.24 -25.25 36.68
C THR A 32 -5.17 -25.13 37.87
N TYR A 33 -4.64 -24.75 39.02
CA TYR A 33 -5.38 -24.54 40.25
C TYR A 33 -5.74 -23.06 40.38
N ASN A 34 -7.00 -22.75 40.70
CA ASN A 34 -7.42 -21.40 41.06
C ASN A 34 -7.24 -21.22 42.58
N CYS A 35 -6.24 -20.44 42.97
CA CYS A 35 -5.89 -20.19 44.36
C CYS A 35 -6.37 -18.81 44.82
N LEU A 36 -6.64 -18.68 46.11
CA LEU A 36 -6.92 -17.41 46.78
C LEU A 36 -5.72 -17.06 47.65
N ASN A 37 -5.20 -15.84 47.53
CA ASN A 37 -4.19 -15.33 48.45
C ASN A 37 -4.87 -14.82 49.75
N ALA A 38 -4.07 -14.50 50.76
CA ALA A 38 -4.56 -13.98 52.04
C ALA A 38 -5.33 -12.64 51.94
N SER A 39 -5.19 -11.91 50.83
CA SER A 39 -5.93 -10.67 50.54
C SER A 39 -7.21 -10.89 49.71
N GLY A 40 -7.59 -12.14 49.45
CA GLY A 40 -8.83 -12.49 48.73
C GLY A 40 -8.76 -12.37 47.21
N GLN A 41 -7.58 -12.11 46.63
CA GLN A 41 -7.38 -12.09 45.18
C GLN A 41 -7.15 -13.50 44.64
N ARG A 42 -7.80 -13.79 43.51
CA ARG A 42 -7.70 -15.08 42.81
C ARG A 42 -6.52 -15.07 41.84
N TYR A 43 -5.71 -16.12 41.86
CA TYR A 43 -4.61 -16.31 40.91
C TYR A 43 -4.53 -17.77 40.45
N LEU A 44 -4.03 -17.97 39.23
CA LEU A 44 -3.82 -19.29 38.66
C LEU A 44 -2.43 -19.81 39.03
N SER A 45 -2.37 -21.03 39.55
CA SER A 45 -1.14 -21.72 39.91
C SER A 45 -1.03 -23.06 39.20
N TYR A 46 0.15 -23.39 38.69
CA TYR A 46 0.45 -24.71 38.13
C TYR A 46 0.84 -25.74 39.20
N SER A 47 1.00 -25.30 40.45
CA SER A 47 1.21 -26.15 41.63
C SER A 47 0.00 -26.04 42.59
N PRO A 48 -0.26 -27.06 43.43
CA PRO A 48 -1.36 -27.05 44.39
C PRO A 48 -1.30 -25.81 45.30
N CYS A 49 -2.45 -25.22 45.60
CA CYS A 49 -2.51 -24.00 46.41
C CYS A 49 -1.87 -24.22 47.80
N PRO A 50 -1.03 -23.29 48.29
CA PRO A 50 -0.47 -23.40 49.62
C PRO A 50 -1.61 -23.35 50.66
N ALA A 51 -1.62 -24.33 51.57
CA ALA A 51 -2.66 -24.51 52.59
C ALA A 51 -2.63 -23.36 53.61
N SER A 52 -3.22 -22.22 53.26
CA SER A 52 -3.63 -21.22 54.25
C SER A 52 -4.97 -21.66 54.85
N ARG A 53 -5.08 -21.57 56.18
CA ARG A 53 -6.27 -21.97 56.97
C ARG A 53 -7.54 -21.22 56.49
N PRO A 54 -8.74 -21.84 56.62
CA PRO A 54 -9.86 -21.72 55.69
C PRO A 54 -10.79 -20.51 56.00
N PRO A 55 -11.74 -20.14 55.12
CA PRO A 55 -12.86 -21.02 54.72
C PRO A 55 -12.84 -21.42 53.23
N GLY A 56 -13.05 -22.71 52.99
CA GLY A 56 -13.64 -23.22 51.74
C GLY A 56 -12.66 -23.62 50.64
N LEU A 57 -12.17 -24.86 50.69
CA LEU A 57 -11.70 -25.55 49.50
C LEU A 57 -12.93 -25.83 48.62
N ILE A 58 -13.22 -24.96 47.64
CA ILE A 58 -14.20 -25.29 46.59
C ILE A 58 -13.43 -25.88 45.42
N TYR A 59 -13.44 -27.20 45.32
CA TYR A 59 -13.00 -27.93 44.14
C TYR A 59 -14.02 -27.67 43.02
N TYR A 60 -13.67 -26.78 42.09
CA TYR A 60 -14.29 -26.79 40.78
C TYR A 60 -13.49 -27.81 39.96
N GLY A 61 -14.12 -28.94 39.61
CA GLY A 61 -13.55 -29.92 38.68
C GLY A 61 -13.17 -29.25 37.35
N PRO A 62 -12.51 -29.96 36.42
CA PRO A 62 -12.02 -29.37 35.17
C PRO A 62 -13.17 -28.64 34.46
N GLN A 63 -13.16 -27.32 34.52
CA GLN A 63 -14.15 -26.51 33.81
C GLN A 63 -13.86 -26.69 32.32
N ALA A 64 -14.89 -27.07 31.56
CA ALA A 64 -14.84 -26.97 30.10
C ALA A 64 -14.35 -25.56 29.75
N PRO A 65 -13.43 -25.41 28.77
CA PRO A 65 -12.89 -24.11 28.43
C PRO A 65 -14.04 -23.14 28.22
N ALA A 66 -14.01 -22.01 28.91
CA ALA A 66 -15.03 -20.97 28.77
C ALA A 66 -15.26 -20.70 27.27
N PRO A 67 -16.52 -20.54 26.82
CA PRO A 67 -16.79 -20.21 25.42
C PRO A 67 -15.94 -18.99 25.07
N ARG A 68 -15.04 -19.16 24.09
CA ARG A 68 -14.15 -18.08 23.66
C ARG A 68 -15.03 -16.89 23.31
N PRO A 69 -14.72 -15.67 23.79
CA PRO A 69 -15.44 -14.48 23.33
C PRO A 69 -15.37 -14.46 21.80
N SER A 70 -16.53 -14.42 21.15
CA SER A 70 -16.64 -14.33 19.69
C SER A 70 -15.97 -13.04 19.26
N VAL A 71 -14.74 -13.14 18.76
CA VAL A 71 -14.04 -12.00 18.17
C VAL A 71 -14.90 -11.51 17.00
N PRO A 72 -15.32 -10.23 16.96
CA PRO A 72 -16.03 -9.71 15.82
C PRO A 72 -15.14 -9.87 14.59
N VAL A 73 -15.62 -10.60 13.58
CA VAL A 73 -14.88 -10.80 12.33
C VAL A 73 -14.83 -9.44 11.63
N PRO A 74 -13.63 -8.87 11.38
CA PRO A 74 -13.54 -7.60 10.68
C PRO A 74 -14.07 -7.78 9.26
N VAL A 75 -15.10 -7.00 8.93
CA VAL A 75 -15.62 -6.91 7.56
C VAL A 75 -14.61 -6.09 6.76
N ALA A 76 -14.10 -6.65 5.66
CA ALA A 76 -13.10 -5.97 4.80
C ALA A 76 -13.61 -4.60 4.29
N ARG A 77 -12.76 -3.79 3.65
CA ARG A 77 -13.29 -2.64 2.86
C ARG A 77 -14.08 -3.16 1.66
N ALA A 78 -15.10 -2.39 1.24
CA ALA A 78 -15.83 -2.69 0.01
C ALA A 78 -14.90 -2.53 -1.20
N ASP A 79 -14.98 -3.46 -2.17
CA ASP A 79 -14.10 -3.47 -3.32
C ASP A 79 -14.52 -2.36 -4.32
N GLU A 80 -13.59 -1.50 -4.76
CA GLU A 80 -13.86 -0.42 -5.75
C GLU A 80 -14.39 -0.97 -7.09
N GLU A 81 -14.04 -2.21 -7.43
CA GLU A 81 -14.46 -2.90 -8.64
C GLU A 81 -15.98 -3.14 -8.71
N LEU A 82 -16.68 -3.14 -7.57
CA LEU A 82 -18.14 -3.31 -7.51
C LEU A 82 -18.89 -2.22 -8.28
N THR A 83 -18.29 -1.04 -8.43
CA THR A 83 -18.87 0.11 -9.16
C THR A 83 -19.05 -0.19 -10.66
N TYR A 84 -18.21 -1.06 -11.22
CA TYR A 84 -18.24 -1.43 -12.65
C TYR A 84 -18.97 -2.74 -12.89
N MET A 85 -19.55 -3.33 -11.84
CA MET A 85 -20.33 -4.56 -11.92
C MET A 85 -21.83 -4.24 -11.89
N SER A 86 -22.62 -5.14 -12.46
CA SER A 86 -24.07 -5.13 -12.36
C SER A 86 -24.51 -5.22 -10.90
N PRO A 87 -25.66 -4.61 -10.54
CA PRO A 87 -26.20 -4.69 -9.18
C PRO A 87 -26.36 -6.12 -8.66
N ARG A 88 -26.66 -7.08 -9.55
CA ARG A 88 -26.79 -8.50 -9.21
C ARG A 88 -25.45 -9.06 -8.74
N CYS A 89 -24.41 -9.00 -9.56
CA CYS A 89 -23.11 -9.57 -9.21
C CYS A 89 -22.43 -8.80 -8.06
N ALA A 90 -22.63 -7.49 -7.99
CA ALA A 90 -22.19 -6.70 -6.84
C ALA A 90 -22.85 -7.17 -5.53
N SER A 91 -24.17 -7.42 -5.54
CA SER A 91 -24.89 -7.92 -4.36
C SER A 91 -24.45 -9.32 -3.93
N MET A 92 -24.20 -10.23 -4.88
CA MET A 92 -23.70 -11.58 -4.60
C MET A 92 -22.30 -11.53 -3.96
N ARG A 93 -21.43 -10.66 -4.47
CA ARG A 93 -20.09 -10.46 -3.92
C ARG A 93 -20.13 -9.87 -2.52
N GLU A 94 -20.98 -8.88 -2.29
CA GLU A 94 -21.17 -8.31 -0.95
C GLU A 94 -21.77 -9.33 0.02
N GLY A 95 -22.67 -10.19 -0.46
CA GLY A 95 -23.18 -11.34 0.28
C GLY A 95 -22.09 -12.31 0.71
N ILE A 96 -21.18 -12.69 -0.20
CA ILE A 96 -20.02 -13.56 0.10
C ILE A 96 -19.09 -12.90 1.12
N ARG A 97 -18.82 -11.61 0.96
CA ARG A 97 -17.90 -10.84 1.80
C ARG A 97 -18.42 -10.69 3.24
N THR A 98 -19.72 -10.49 3.39
CA THR A 98 -20.38 -10.33 4.69
C THR A 98 -20.87 -11.65 5.29
N ALA A 99 -20.85 -12.76 4.54
CA ALA A 99 -21.30 -14.07 4.99
C ALA A 99 -20.68 -14.54 6.32
N PRO A 100 -19.35 -14.44 6.55
CA PRO A 100 -18.75 -14.84 7.83
C PRO A 100 -19.25 -14.00 9.00
N ALA A 101 -19.39 -12.69 8.81
CA ALA A 101 -19.87 -11.78 9.84
C ALA A 101 -21.36 -12.00 10.17
N ARG A 102 -22.13 -12.56 9.23
CA ARG A 102 -23.53 -12.96 9.42
C ARG A 102 -23.70 -14.37 9.99
N GLY A 103 -22.60 -15.08 10.28
CA GLY A 103 -22.65 -16.44 10.82
C GLY A 103 -23.13 -17.49 9.80
N VAL A 104 -22.94 -17.25 8.50
CA VAL A 104 -23.28 -18.21 7.45
C VAL A 104 -22.32 -19.40 7.52
N ASP A 105 -22.87 -20.61 7.42
CA ASP A 105 -22.08 -21.85 7.44
C ASP A 105 -21.09 -21.92 6.26
N HIS A 106 -19.95 -22.58 6.50
CA HIS A 106 -18.86 -22.66 5.52
C HIS A 106 -19.29 -23.39 4.23
N ARG A 107 -20.22 -24.35 4.32
CA ARG A 107 -20.77 -25.05 3.15
C ARG A 107 -21.56 -24.09 2.27
N THR A 108 -22.43 -23.29 2.88
CA THR A 108 -23.24 -22.27 2.19
C THR A 108 -22.36 -21.17 1.60
N GLN A 109 -21.30 -20.75 2.30
CA GLN A 109 -20.35 -19.80 1.76
C GLN A 109 -19.64 -20.34 0.50
N SER A 110 -19.25 -21.62 0.52
CA SER A 110 -18.58 -22.27 -0.62
C SER A 110 -19.52 -22.41 -1.81
N GLU A 111 -20.81 -22.64 -1.58
CA GLU A 111 -21.83 -22.65 -2.63
C GLU A 111 -22.07 -21.27 -3.23
N LEU A 112 -22.21 -20.24 -2.39
CA LEU A 112 -22.30 -18.84 -2.82
C LEU A 112 -21.11 -18.44 -3.70
N LEU A 113 -19.90 -18.81 -3.31
CA LEU A 113 -18.67 -18.57 -4.08
C LEU A 113 -18.70 -19.26 -5.44
N ARG A 114 -19.14 -20.52 -5.52
CA ARG A 114 -19.24 -21.25 -6.79
C ARG A 114 -20.29 -20.64 -7.72
N ASN A 115 -21.46 -20.28 -7.19
CA ASN A 115 -22.52 -19.66 -7.97
C ASN A 115 -22.08 -18.30 -8.50
N TYR A 116 -21.41 -17.49 -7.66
CA TYR A 116 -20.82 -16.23 -8.09
C TYR A 116 -19.76 -16.43 -9.18
N GLN A 117 -18.89 -17.42 -9.07
CA GLN A 117 -17.91 -17.70 -10.14
C GLN A 117 -18.58 -18.15 -11.44
N ALA A 118 -19.63 -18.97 -11.37
CA ALA A 118 -20.35 -19.43 -12.55
C ALA A 118 -21.07 -18.29 -13.29
N GLU A 119 -21.71 -17.38 -12.54
CA GLU A 119 -22.56 -16.33 -13.12
C GLU A 119 -21.82 -15.02 -13.39
N CYS A 120 -20.81 -14.69 -12.59
CA CYS A 120 -20.23 -13.34 -12.53
C CYS A 120 -18.73 -13.29 -12.86
N ALA A 121 -18.07 -14.41 -13.21
CA ALA A 121 -16.62 -14.40 -13.47
C ALA A 121 -16.21 -13.50 -14.63
N GLN A 122 -16.99 -13.49 -15.72
CA GLN A 122 -16.69 -12.63 -16.88
C GLN A 122 -16.84 -11.15 -16.51
N GLU A 123 -17.97 -10.78 -15.92
CA GLU A 123 -18.23 -9.41 -15.49
C GLU A 123 -17.20 -8.92 -14.48
N GLN A 124 -16.77 -9.78 -13.55
CA GLN A 124 -15.68 -9.47 -12.63
C GLN A 124 -14.35 -9.19 -13.36
N ALA A 125 -14.02 -9.98 -14.38
CA ALA A 125 -12.82 -9.77 -15.18
C ALA A 125 -12.87 -8.44 -15.94
N GLU A 126 -14.03 -8.12 -16.54
CA GLU A 126 -14.28 -6.86 -17.24
C GLU A 126 -14.21 -5.66 -16.29
N ALA A 127 -14.91 -5.70 -15.16
CA ALA A 127 -14.87 -4.66 -14.12
C ALA A 127 -13.44 -4.40 -13.63
N ARG A 128 -12.66 -5.46 -13.39
CA ARG A 128 -11.24 -5.33 -13.01
C ARG A 128 -10.40 -4.69 -14.11
N SER A 129 -10.66 -5.01 -15.37
CA SER A 129 -9.96 -4.42 -16.50
C SER A 129 -10.26 -2.93 -16.62
N GLN A 130 -11.53 -2.53 -16.47
CA GLN A 130 -11.97 -1.14 -16.51
C GLN A 130 -11.37 -0.34 -15.35
N LEU A 131 -11.43 -0.87 -14.13
CA LEU A 131 -10.81 -0.22 -12.97
C LEU A 131 -9.30 -0.01 -13.18
N ARG A 132 -8.59 -1.02 -13.70
CA ARG A 132 -7.15 -0.88 -14.00
C ARG A 132 -6.90 0.17 -15.08
N ALA A 133 -7.71 0.21 -16.13
CA ALA A 133 -7.60 1.19 -17.19
C ALA A 133 -7.82 2.62 -16.66
N GLU A 134 -8.84 2.84 -15.83
CA GLU A 134 -9.12 4.13 -15.22
C GLU A 134 -8.00 4.56 -14.27
N GLN A 135 -7.52 3.66 -13.41
CA GLN A 135 -6.39 3.95 -12.53
C GLN A 135 -5.12 4.31 -13.32
N GLN A 136 -4.88 3.66 -14.46
CA GLN A 136 -3.77 4.01 -15.34
C GLN A 136 -3.98 5.37 -16.00
N ALA A 137 -5.18 5.68 -16.48
CA ALA A 137 -5.53 6.97 -17.07
C ALA A 137 -5.31 8.11 -16.07
N LYS A 138 -5.87 7.99 -14.85
CA LYS A 138 -5.66 8.95 -13.76
C LYS A 138 -4.19 9.16 -13.42
N ARG A 139 -3.39 8.08 -13.39
CA ARG A 139 -1.94 8.18 -13.15
C ARG A 139 -1.22 8.92 -14.28
N ARG A 140 -1.60 8.69 -15.54
CA ARG A 140 -1.03 9.39 -16.71
C ARG A 140 -1.37 10.87 -16.66
N GLU A 141 -2.63 11.23 -16.43
CA GLU A 141 -3.07 12.62 -16.27
C GLU A 141 -2.29 13.35 -15.16
N GLN A 142 -2.11 12.72 -14.01
CA GLN A 142 -1.31 13.29 -12.91
C GLN A 142 0.17 13.46 -13.28
N GLN A 143 0.74 12.54 -14.05
CA GLN A 143 2.12 12.65 -14.52
C GLN A 143 2.25 13.77 -15.56
N ASP A 144 1.32 13.89 -16.48
CA ASP A 144 1.33 14.92 -17.52
C ASP A 144 1.11 16.31 -16.92
N ALA A 145 0.19 16.45 -15.96
CA ALA A 145 0.02 17.70 -15.20
C ALA A 145 1.30 18.11 -14.45
N LYS A 146 2.01 17.15 -13.84
CA LYS A 146 3.31 17.42 -13.19
C LYS A 146 4.38 17.81 -14.19
N ARG A 147 4.43 17.17 -15.36
CA ARG A 147 5.37 17.50 -16.44
C ARG A 147 5.14 18.91 -16.96
N GLN A 148 3.89 19.28 -17.23
CA GLN A 148 3.51 20.63 -17.65
C GLN A 148 3.90 21.67 -16.59
N ALA A 149 3.53 21.45 -15.33
CA ALA A 149 3.90 22.36 -14.24
C ALA A 149 5.42 22.51 -14.07
N ASN A 150 6.19 21.45 -14.31
CA ASN A 150 7.65 21.53 -14.27
C ASN A 150 8.22 22.25 -15.49
N ALA A 151 7.65 22.05 -16.68
CA ALA A 151 8.04 22.78 -17.89
C ALA A 151 7.78 24.28 -17.73
N ASP A 152 6.63 24.68 -17.19
CA ASP A 152 6.29 26.08 -16.95
C ASP A 152 7.26 26.73 -15.97
N LYS A 153 7.64 26.02 -14.90
CA LYS A 153 8.66 26.48 -13.95
C LYS A 153 10.03 26.66 -14.61
N GLN A 154 10.42 25.73 -15.49
CA GLN A 154 11.69 25.82 -16.22
C GLN A 154 11.69 27.01 -17.19
N LEU A 155 10.59 27.23 -17.90
CA LEU A 155 10.42 28.39 -18.78
C LEU A 155 10.50 29.70 -17.99
N ALA A 156 9.78 29.81 -16.88
CA ALA A 156 9.82 30.98 -16.02
C ALA A 156 11.22 31.23 -15.44
N ALA A 157 11.94 30.17 -15.04
CA ALA A 157 13.31 30.28 -14.56
C ALA A 157 14.27 30.74 -15.66
N ALA A 158 14.15 30.18 -16.88
CA ALA A 158 14.98 30.57 -18.02
C ALA A 158 14.73 32.02 -18.44
N ASP A 159 13.48 32.48 -18.42
CA ASP A 159 13.15 33.88 -18.74
C ASP A 159 13.63 34.84 -17.67
N HIS A 160 13.58 34.43 -16.40
CA HIS A 160 14.19 35.17 -15.31
C HIS A 160 15.72 35.26 -15.47
N GLU A 161 16.39 34.16 -15.82
CA GLU A 161 17.83 34.15 -16.07
C GLU A 161 18.23 35.08 -17.22
N LYS A 162 17.49 35.06 -18.34
CA LYS A 162 17.69 36.00 -19.47
C LYS A 162 17.50 37.45 -19.05
N LEU A 163 16.51 37.75 -18.21
CA LEU A 163 16.31 39.10 -17.72
C LEU A 163 17.50 39.54 -16.85
N MET A 164 17.96 38.67 -15.96
CA MET A 164 19.10 38.94 -15.09
C MET A 164 20.40 39.16 -15.88
N SER A 165 20.65 38.37 -16.93
CA SER A 165 21.83 38.55 -17.79
C SER A 165 21.77 39.89 -18.54
N GLN A 166 20.62 40.24 -19.13
CA GLN A 166 20.43 41.54 -19.80
C GLN A 166 20.64 42.71 -18.83
N CYS A 167 20.12 42.62 -17.61
CA CYS A 167 20.31 43.64 -16.59
C CYS A 167 21.78 43.73 -16.13
N ALA A 168 22.49 42.61 -16.05
CA ALA A 168 23.92 42.60 -15.72
C ALA A 168 24.76 43.27 -16.81
N GLU A 169 24.46 43.01 -18.08
CA GLU A 169 25.12 43.63 -19.25
C GLU A 169 24.88 45.14 -19.29
N MET A 170 23.63 45.59 -19.14
CA MET A 170 23.29 47.02 -19.09
C MET A 170 24.02 47.72 -17.95
N ARG A 171 24.06 47.10 -16.76
CA ARG A 171 24.81 47.63 -15.61
C ARG A 171 26.32 47.68 -15.87
N GLY A 172 26.87 46.72 -16.61
CA GLY A 172 28.25 46.73 -17.07
C GLY A 172 28.53 47.92 -17.99
N ALA A 173 27.67 48.12 -18.99
CA ALA A 173 27.76 49.23 -19.94
C ALA A 173 27.66 50.60 -19.24
N ILE A 174 26.76 50.78 -18.27
CA ILE A 174 26.67 52.01 -17.46
C ILE A 174 27.98 52.26 -16.72
N ARG A 175 28.53 51.24 -16.04
CA ARG A 175 29.82 51.36 -15.34
C ARG A 175 30.96 51.73 -16.27
N GLN A 176 31.03 51.11 -17.44
CA GLN A 176 32.07 51.40 -18.44
C GLN A 176 31.94 52.81 -19.00
N ARG A 177 30.71 53.28 -19.25
CA ARG A 177 30.47 54.67 -19.68
C ARG A 177 30.88 55.63 -18.58
N ARG A 178 30.39 55.48 -17.35
CA ARG A 178 30.74 56.34 -16.19
C ARG A 178 32.24 56.44 -15.92
N ALA A 179 33.01 55.40 -16.23
CA ALA A 179 34.47 55.41 -16.05
C ALA A 179 35.23 56.26 -17.08
N ARG A 180 34.60 56.69 -18.19
CA ARG A 180 35.23 57.57 -19.17
C ARG A 180 35.33 59.01 -18.64
N THR A 181 36.51 59.59 -18.73
CA THR A 181 36.75 61.02 -18.44
C THR A 181 36.59 61.87 -19.68
N GLY A 182 36.03 63.08 -19.55
CA GLY A 182 35.90 64.04 -20.66
C GLY A 182 34.68 63.84 -21.57
N MET A 183 33.53 63.42 -21.01
CA MET A 183 32.28 63.28 -21.77
C MET A 183 31.76 64.64 -22.27
N THR A 184 31.24 64.64 -23.48
CA THR A 184 30.48 65.78 -24.04
C THR A 184 29.09 65.87 -23.43
N GLU A 185 28.44 67.03 -23.51
CA GLU A 185 27.09 67.24 -22.96
C GLU A 185 26.04 66.30 -23.58
N GLY A 186 26.20 65.94 -24.86
CA GLY A 186 25.34 64.97 -25.54
C GLY A 186 25.49 63.56 -24.96
N GLU A 187 26.72 63.11 -24.72
CA GLU A 187 26.99 61.79 -24.14
C GLU A 187 26.48 61.66 -22.69
N LEU A 188 26.49 62.76 -21.93
CA LEU A 188 25.91 62.80 -20.58
C LEU A 188 24.39 62.61 -20.62
N ARG A 189 23.69 63.25 -21.58
CA ARG A 189 22.24 63.05 -21.78
C ARG A 189 21.93 61.62 -22.20
N ASP A 190 22.73 61.05 -23.11
CA ASP A 190 22.56 59.67 -23.56
C ASP A 190 22.80 58.66 -22.42
N LEU A 191 23.78 58.94 -21.55
CA LEU A 191 24.00 58.14 -20.34
C LEU A 191 22.82 58.20 -19.39
N ALA A 192 22.27 59.39 -19.12
CA ALA A 192 21.10 59.56 -18.26
C ALA A 192 19.86 58.83 -18.80
N LEU A 193 19.61 58.90 -20.11
CA LEU A 193 18.53 58.14 -20.76
C LEU A 193 18.74 56.62 -20.64
N PHE A 194 19.98 56.16 -20.76
CA PHE A 194 20.30 54.75 -20.63
C PHE A 194 20.13 54.24 -19.20
N GLU A 195 20.50 55.05 -18.21
CA GLU A 195 20.27 54.79 -16.78
C GLU A 195 18.78 54.73 -16.46
N GLN A 196 17.98 55.65 -16.98
CA GLN A 196 16.52 55.63 -16.82
C GLN A 196 15.89 54.36 -17.42
N ARG A 197 16.36 53.92 -18.59
CA ARG A 197 15.91 52.65 -19.21
C ARG A 197 16.30 51.43 -18.39
N TYR A 198 17.50 51.44 -17.80
CA TYR A 198 17.94 50.40 -16.89
C TYR A 198 17.05 50.34 -15.65
N GLU A 199 16.77 51.48 -15.01
CA GLU A 199 15.87 51.56 -13.85
C GLU A 199 14.48 51.04 -14.20
N ALA A 200 13.86 51.55 -15.27
CA ALA A 200 12.53 51.12 -15.70
C ALA A 200 12.40 49.61 -15.94
N ARG A 201 13.48 48.92 -16.30
CA ARG A 201 13.48 47.50 -16.66
C ARG A 201 14.03 46.57 -15.58
N CYS A 202 14.98 47.05 -14.77
CA CYS A 202 15.82 46.22 -13.90
C CYS A 202 15.80 46.63 -12.42
N SER A 203 15.25 47.80 -12.04
CA SER A 203 15.21 48.24 -10.63
C SER A 203 13.88 47.98 -9.93
N ALA A 204 12.86 47.47 -10.63
CA ALA A 204 11.58 47.13 -10.01
C ALA A 204 11.75 45.93 -9.04
N PRO A 205 11.35 46.06 -7.76
CA PRO A 205 11.26 44.91 -6.88
C PRO A 205 10.10 44.04 -7.37
N ARG A 206 10.39 42.76 -7.63
CA ARG A 206 9.37 41.72 -7.80
C ARG A 206 9.28 40.90 -6.54
#